data_AF-A0A2V7TVY5-F1
#
_entry.id   AF-A0A2V7TVY5-F1
#
_cell.length_a   1.000
_cell.length_b   1.000
_cell.length_c   1.000
_cell.angle_alpha   90.00
_cell.angle_beta   90.00
_cell.angle_gamma   90.00
#
_symmetry.space_group_name_H-M   'P 1'
#
loop_
_entity.id
_entity.type
_entity.pdbx_description
1 polymer ?
#
loop_
_entity_poly.entity_id
_entity_poly.type
_entity_poly.pdbx_seq_one_letter_code
_entity_poly.pdbx_strand_id
1 'polypeptide(L)' 'MRPEALRVLQALEWSERTALCTTLPMRWIATATLGGNDDLAAKVLADLDLDGCVRTEIMGWSSGWLTPKGRAISVTGQ' A
#
# COMPACT_ATOMS: atom_id res chain seq x y z
N MET A 1 12.35 4.13 5.91
CA MET A 1 10.95 3.69 5.75
C MET A 1 10.50 3.01 7.03
N ARG A 2 9.29 3.29 7.52
CA ARG A 2 8.75 2.69 8.77
C ARG A 2 8.42 1.20 8.55
N PRO A 3 8.53 0.34 9.59
CA PRO A 3 8.22 -1.09 9.42
C PRO A 3 6.76 -1.35 9.08
N GLU A 4 5.83 -0.50 9.50
CA GLU A 4 4.43 -0.52 9.07
C GLU A 4 4.28 -0.26 7.57
N ALA A 5 5.02 0.72 7.03
CA ALA A 5 4.97 1.09 5.63
C ALA A 5 5.52 -0.03 4.73
N LEU A 6 6.61 -0.69 5.14
CA LEU A 6 7.15 -1.85 4.43
C LEU A 6 6.16 -3.02 4.43
N ARG A 7 5.54 -3.33 5.58
CA ARG A 7 4.53 -4.38 5.68
C ARG A 7 3.33 -4.11 4.77
N VAL A 8 2.85 -2.87 4.73
CA VAL A 8 1.77 -2.46 3.82
C VAL A 8 2.19 -2.62 2.35
N LEU A 9 3.39 -2.19 1.97
CA LEU A 9 3.90 -2.38 0.59
C LEU A 9 3.99 -3.85 0.18
N GLN A 10 4.46 -4.72 1.08
CA GLN A 10 4.52 -6.16 0.83
C GLN A 10 3.13 -6.78 0.68
N ALA A 11 2.16 -6.37 1.50
CA ALA A 11 0.78 -6.84 1.40
C ALA A 11 0.10 -6.38 0.09
N LEU A 12 0.40 -5.15 -0.34
CA LEU A 12 -0.08 -4.61 -1.61
C LEU A 12 0.53 -5.35 -2.81
N GLU A 13 1.83 -5.65 -2.79
CA GLU A 13 2.49 -6.40 -3.87
C GLU A 13 1.92 -7.81 -3.97
N TRP A 14 1.77 -8.48 -2.83
CA TRP A 14 1.14 -9.80 -2.79
C TRP A 14 -0.29 -9.77 -3.35
N SER A 15 -1.06 -8.73 -3.01
CA SER A 15 -2.42 -8.55 -3.51
C SER A 15 -2.45 -8.26 -5.01
N GLU A 16 -1.53 -7.44 -5.53
CA GLU A 16 -1.38 -7.17 -6.97
C GLU A 16 -1.11 -8.44 -7.76
N ARG A 17 -0.21 -9.29 -7.24
CA ARG A 17 0.19 -10.55 -7.88
C ARG A 17 -0.92 -11.60 -7.87
N THR A 18 -1.84 -11.54 -6.90
CA THR A 18 -2.93 -12.50 -6.74
C THR A 18 -4.26 -12.05 -7.36
N ALA A 19 -4.54 -10.74 -7.38
CA ALA A 19 -5.85 -10.21 -7.74
C ALA A 19 -6.09 -10.03 -9.25
N LEU A 20 -5.05 -10.08 -10.11
CA LEU A 20 -5.13 -9.77 -11.55
C LEU A 20 -5.81 -8.41 -11.88
N CYS A 21 -5.94 -7.52 -10.88
CA CYS A 21 -6.56 -6.21 -11.01
C CYS A 21 -5.49 -5.13 -10.95
N THR A 22 -5.58 -4.16 -11.85
CA THR A 22 -4.66 -3.01 -11.92
C THR A 22 -4.86 -2.04 -10.76
N THR A 23 -6.07 -2.03 -10.17
CA THR A 23 -6.42 -1.20 -9.02
C THR A 23 -6.72 -2.09 -7.81
N LEU A 24 -6.10 -1.78 -6.68
CA LEU A 24 -6.20 -2.51 -5.41
C LEU A 24 -7.02 -1.73 -4.39
N PRO A 25 -7.76 -2.42 -3.50
CA PRO A 25 -8.42 -1.79 -2.36
C PRO A 25 -7.39 -1.43 -1.26
N MET A 26 -6.58 -0.41 -1.52
CA MET A 26 -5.44 0.04 -0.72
C MET A 26 -5.75 0.18 0.76
N ARG A 27 -6.85 0.88 1.09
CA ARG A 27 -7.25 1.13 2.48
C ARG A 27 -7.60 -0.14 3.23
N TRP A 28 -8.29 -1.07 2.57
CA TRP A 28 -8.66 -2.35 3.16
C TRP A 28 -7.44 -3.21 3.44
N ILE A 29 -6.52 -3.32 2.47
CA ILE A 29 -5.28 -4.09 2.61
C ILE A 29 -4.39 -3.52 3.72
N ALA A 30 -4.21 -2.19 3.74
CA ALA A 30 -3.42 -1.52 4.77
C ALA A 30 -4.04 -1.69 6.16
N THR A 31 -5.37 -1.56 6.28
CA THR A 31 -6.09 -1.76 7.55
C THR A 31 -5.95 -3.19 8.05
N ALA A 32 -6.14 -4.19 7.17
CA ALA A 32 -5.96 -5.60 7.53
C ALA A 32 -4.52 -5.89 7.99
N THR A 33 -3.52 -5.32 7.31
CA THR A 33 -2.09 -5.49 7.64
C THR A 33 -1.74 -4.88 9.00
N LEU A 34 -2.41 -3.79 9.37
CA LEU A 34 -2.14 -3.02 10.59
C LEU A 34 -3.11 -3.36 11.73
N GLY A 35 -3.72 -4.55 11.69
CA GLY A 35 -4.53 -5.08 12.78
C GLY A 35 -5.88 -4.36 12.96
N GLY A 36 -6.46 -3.83 11.89
CA GLY A 36 -7.75 -3.13 11.91
C GLY A 36 -7.66 -1.64 12.23
N ASN A 37 -6.45 -1.07 12.33
CA ASN A 37 -6.26 0.35 12.60
C ASN A 37 -6.35 1.20 11.31
N ASP A 38 -7.57 1.67 11.00
CA ASP A 38 -7.86 2.46 9.80
C ASP A 38 -7.17 3.84 9.79
N ASP A 39 -7.05 4.51 10.95
CA ASP A 39 -6.35 5.81 11.04
C ASP A 39 -4.85 5.66 10.75
N LEU A 40 -4.23 4.61 11.30
CA LEU A 40 -2.83 4.30 11.01
C LEU A 40 -2.64 3.89 9.55
N ALA A 41 -3.57 3.10 9.00
CA ALA A 41 -3.55 2.73 7.58
C ALA A 41 -3.62 3.93 6.66
N ALA A 42 -4.53 4.88 6.92
CA ALA A 42 -4.63 6.12 6.16
C ALA A 42 -3.33 6.94 6.25
N LYS A 43 -2.74 7.07 7.44
CA LYS A 43 -1.45 7.78 7.65
C LYS A 43 -0.29 7.12 6.92
N VAL A 44 -0.22 5.79 6.93
CA VAL A 44 0.83 5.04 6.23
C VAL A 44 0.66 5.16 4.71
N LEU A 45 -0.57 5.07 4.20
CA LEU A 45 -0.85 5.25 2.78
C LEU A 45 -0.54 6.69 2.31
N ALA A 46 -0.85 7.70 3.12
CA ALA A 46 -0.49 9.10 2.83
C ALA A 46 1.03 9.26 2.65
N ASP A 47 1.79 8.70 3.58
CA ASP A 47 3.25 8.78 3.59
C ASP A 47 3.87 8.03 2.41
N LEU A 48 3.31 6.87 2.03
CA LEU A 48 3.72 6.12 0.86
C LEU A 48 3.36 6.82 -0.47
N ASP A 49 2.24 7.53 -0.52
CA ASP A 49 1.83 8.32 -1.69
C ASP A 49 2.76 9.55 -1.85
N LEU A 50 3.07 10.23 -0.75
CA LEU A 50 4.05 11.33 -0.72
C LEU A 50 5.46 10.88 -1.10
N ASP A 51 5.88 9.68 -0.66
CA ASP A 51 7.15 9.09 -1.08
C ASP A 51 7.10 8.57 -2.54
N GLY A 52 5.93 8.54 -3.17
CA GLY A 52 5.74 8.07 -4.55
C GLY A 52 5.87 6.56 -4.69
N CYS A 53 5.69 5.80 -3.61
CA CYS A 53 5.68 4.34 -3.62
C CYS A 53 4.32 3.75 -4.04
N VAL A 54 3.24 4.44 -3.71
CA VAL A 54 1.88 4.10 -4.16
C VAL A 54 1.27 5.31 -4.84
N ARG A 55 0.21 5.08 -5.61
CA ARG A 55 -0.68 6.14 -6.07
C ARG A 55 -2.10 5.79 -5.66
N THR A 56 -2.68 6.64 -4.82
CA THR A 56 -4.08 6.50 -4.41
C THR A 56 -4.98 7.29 -5.36
N GLU A 57 -6.14 6.74 -5.73
CA GLU A 57 -7.14 7.52 -6.45
C GLU A 57 -7.71 8.61 -5.52
N ILE A 58 -7.72 9.84 -6.01
CA ILE A 58 -8.09 11.05 -5.25
C ILE A 58 -9.52 10.96 -4.68
N MET A 59 -10.37 10.13 -5.29
CA MET A 59 -11.71 9.81 -4.79
C MET A 59 -11.63 8.80 -3.62
N GLY A 60 -11.36 9.30 -2.41
CA GLY A 60 -11.63 8.59 -1.16
C GLY A 60 -10.53 7.65 -0.65
N TRP A 61 -9.39 7.55 -1.33
CA TRP A 61 -8.22 6.76 -0.88
C TRP A 61 -8.52 5.26 -0.69
N SER A 62 -9.68 4.81 -1.15
CA SER A 62 -10.14 3.42 -1.03
C SER A 62 -9.33 2.50 -1.95
N SER A 63 -8.92 3.04 -3.10
CA SER A 63 -8.34 2.30 -4.21
C SER A 63 -7.09 2.97 -4.76
N GLY A 64 -6.17 2.20 -5.33
CA GLY A 64 -4.94 2.70 -5.93
C GLY A 64 -4.06 1.61 -6.51
N TRP A 65 -2.83 1.95 -6.89
CA TRP A 65 -1.85 0.99 -7.41
C TRP A 65 -0.43 1.26 -6.88
N LEU A 66 0.41 0.22 -6.93
CA LEU A 66 1.83 0.36 -6.65
C LEU A 66 2.54 1.05 -7.81
N THR A 67 3.46 1.96 -7.50
CA THR A 67 4.37 2.51 -8.51
C THR A 67 5.56 1.56 -8.70
N PRO A 68 6.35 1.72 -9.79
CA PRO A 68 7.60 0.98 -9.95
C PRO A 68 8.55 1.13 -8.74
N LYS A 69 8.56 2.30 -8.09
CA LYS A 69 9.36 2.55 -6.88
C LYS A 69 8.86 1.70 -5.71
N GLY A 70 7.54 1.69 -5.45
CA GLY A 70 6.95 0.89 -4.38
C GLY A 70 7.19 -0.60 -4.57
N ARG A 71 7.07 -1.09 -5.81
CA ARG A 71 7.39 -2.49 -6.15
C ARG A 71 8.86 -2.83 -5.89
N ALA A 72 9.80 -1.98 -6.30
CA ALA A 72 11.22 -2.26 -6.07
C ALA A 72 11.55 -2.37 -4.57
N ILE A 73 10.94 -1.52 -3.75
CA ILE A 73 11.15 -1.51 -2.29
C ILE A 73 10.51 -2.73 -1.62
N SER A 74 9.33 -3.17 -2.08
CA SER A 74 8.66 -4.34 -1.49
C SER A 74 9.45 -5.65 -1.69
N VAL A 75 10.26 -5.78 -2.75
CA VAL A 75 11.11 -6.96 -3.00
C VAL A 75 12.46 -6.92 -2.28
N THR A 76 12.99 -5.73 -1.99
CA THR A 76 14.35 -5.55 -1.44
C THR A 76 14.41 -5.69 0.09
N GLY A 77 13.27 -5.91 0.75
CA GLY A 77 13.19 -6.06 2.22
C GLY A 77 13.47 -7.47 2.78
N GLN A 78 14.19 -8.33 2.06
CA GLN A 78 14.64 -9.65 2.52
C GLN A 78 16.03 -9.58 3.16
#